data_AF-M0NA91-F1
#
_entry.id   AF-M0NA91-F1
#
_cell.length_a   1.000
_cell.length_b   1.000
_cell.length_c   1.000
_cell.angle_alpha   90.00
_cell.angle_beta   90.00
_cell.angle_gamma   90.00
#
_symmetry.space_group_name_H-M   'P 1'
#
loop_
_entity.id
_entity.type
_entity.pdbx_description
1 polymer ?
#
loop_
_entity_poly.entity_id
_entity_poly.type
_entity_poly.pdbx_seq_one_letter_code
_entity_poly.pdbx_strand_id
1 'polypeptide(L)'
;MTKYEISDDHVWADEREPETEDRPPVAEVESHAVEILHRGHDRPDGERDIRYRYVVENGEAIGILRSHRLAESNQFDPMGAATPQEVPIVVKDMLAHEMRADHWTEVVDVKRAKRFAEA
;
A
#
# COMPACT_ATOMS: atom_id res chain seq x y z
N MET A 1 21.86 -53.60 -34.50
CA MET A 1 21.86 -52.28 -33.82
C MET A 1 21.30 -51.31 -34.83
N THR A 2 20.20 -50.59 -34.64
CA THR A 2 19.51 -50.06 -33.44
C THR A 2 18.13 -50.71 -33.25
N LYS A 3 17.68 -50.86 -32.00
CA LYS A 3 16.69 -51.87 -31.56
C LYS A 3 15.46 -51.27 -30.85
N TYR A 4 14.95 -50.12 -31.31
CA TYR A 4 13.80 -49.49 -30.64
C TYR A 4 12.85 -48.87 -31.68
N GLU A 5 11.73 -49.56 -31.94
CA GLU A 5 10.50 -48.98 -32.46
C GLU A 5 9.69 -48.46 -31.26
N ILE A 6 9.16 -47.24 -31.37
CA ILE A 6 8.23 -46.68 -30.39
C ILE A 6 6.83 -47.07 -30.86
N SER A 7 6.13 -47.89 -30.07
CA SER A 7 4.74 -48.25 -30.31
C SER A 7 3.83 -47.06 -30.00
N ASP A 8 2.89 -46.76 -30.90
CA ASP A 8 1.90 -45.69 -30.80
C ASP A 8 0.69 -46.05 -29.91
N ASP A 9 0.76 -47.17 -29.18
CA ASP A 9 -0.26 -47.56 -28.20
C ASP A 9 -0.10 -46.77 -26.89
N HIS A 10 -0.31 -45.46 -26.96
CA HIS A 10 -0.59 -44.67 -25.77
C HIS A 10 -2.06 -44.86 -25.41
N VAL A 11 -2.33 -45.85 -24.53
CA VAL A 11 -3.59 -45.90 -23.79
C VAL A 11 -3.61 -44.68 -22.88
N TRP A 12 -4.32 -43.64 -23.31
CA TRP A 12 -4.67 -42.53 -22.43
C TRP A 12 -5.46 -43.12 -21.28
N ALA A 13 -4.86 -43.11 -20.08
CA ALA A 13 -5.56 -43.53 -18.88
C ALA A 13 -6.76 -42.61 -18.71
N ASP A 14 -7.94 -43.17 -19.01
CA ASP A 14 -9.22 -42.56 -18.68
C ASP A 14 -9.22 -42.10 -17.21
N GLU A 15 -9.67 -40.86 -17.04
CA GLU A 15 -10.36 -40.36 -15.85
C GLU A 15 -9.69 -40.65 -14.50
N ARG A 16 -8.56 -39.97 -14.23
CA ARG A 16 -8.26 -39.60 -12.84
C ARG A 16 -9.05 -38.33 -12.51
N GLU A 17 -9.78 -38.39 -11.41
CA GLU A 17 -10.57 -37.29 -10.83
C GLU A 17 -9.77 -35.97 -10.86
N PRO A 18 -10.40 -34.82 -11.15
CA PRO A 18 -9.69 -33.55 -11.19
C PRO A 18 -9.10 -33.29 -9.80
N GLU A 19 -7.77 -33.37 -9.71
CA GLU A 19 -7.02 -32.86 -8.56
C GLU A 19 -7.48 -31.41 -8.32
N THR A 20 -7.88 -31.16 -7.08
CA THR A 20 -8.34 -29.88 -6.54
C THR A 20 -7.69 -28.68 -7.23
N GLU A 21 -8.53 -27.74 -7.68
CA GLU A 21 -8.13 -26.46 -8.30
C GLU A 21 -6.83 -25.93 -7.70
N ASP A 22 -5.81 -25.87 -8.55
CA ASP A 22 -4.51 -25.25 -8.32
C ASP A 22 -4.74 -23.73 -8.16
N ARG A 23 -5.21 -23.31 -6.99
CA ARG A 23 -5.42 -21.90 -6.69
C ARG A 23 -4.05 -21.24 -6.68
N PRO A 24 -3.84 -20.16 -7.45
CA PRO A 24 -2.57 -19.46 -7.44
C PRO A 24 -2.26 -19.02 -6.00
N PRO A 25 -0.99 -19.09 -5.56
CA PRO A 25 -0.61 -18.63 -4.23
C PRO A 25 -1.06 -17.18 -4.05
N VAL A 26 -1.94 -16.95 -3.09
CA VAL A 26 -2.39 -15.60 -2.71
C VAL A 26 -1.41 -15.10 -1.67
N ALA A 27 -0.67 -14.04 -1.99
CA ALA A 27 0.14 -13.35 -1.01
C ALA A 27 -0.77 -12.55 -0.06
N GLU A 28 -0.70 -12.83 1.23
CA GLU A 28 -1.35 -12.00 2.25
C GLU A 28 -0.49 -10.74 2.47
N VAL A 29 -1.09 -9.57 2.29
CA VAL A 29 -0.40 -8.29 2.48
C VAL A 29 -0.53 -7.89 3.95
N GLU A 30 0.50 -8.18 4.75
CA GLU A 30 0.52 -7.84 6.19
C GLU A 30 0.66 -6.33 6.44
N SER A 31 1.45 -5.65 5.59
CA SER A 31 1.65 -4.20 5.66
C SER A 31 1.80 -3.59 4.27
N HIS A 32 1.32 -2.36 4.12
CA HIS A 32 1.55 -1.55 2.93
C HIS A 32 1.62 -0.07 3.31
N ALA A 33 1.84 0.80 2.33
CA ALA A 33 1.80 2.23 2.55
C ALA A 33 0.96 2.94 1.51
N VAL A 34 0.25 3.97 1.96
CA VAL A 34 -0.53 4.87 1.10
C VAL A 34 0.17 6.23 1.08
N GLU A 35 0.48 6.74 -0.10
CA GLU A 35 1.13 8.04 -0.28
C GLU A 35 0.13 9.07 -0.80
N ILE A 36 0.00 10.19 -0.10
CA ILE A 36 -0.84 11.32 -0.47
C ILE A 36 0.02 12.56 -0.62
N LEU A 37 -0.02 13.16 -1.81
CA LEU A 37 0.70 14.38 -2.11
C LEU A 37 -0.19 15.61 -1.90
N HIS A 38 0.13 16.42 -0.90
CA HIS A 38 -0.48 17.72 -0.67
C HIS A 38 0.30 18.79 -1.43
N ARG A 39 -0.29 19.30 -2.51
CA ARG A 39 0.39 20.24 -3.40
C ARG A 39 0.44 21.64 -2.79
N GLY A 40 1.61 22.26 -2.91
CA GLY A 40 1.89 23.59 -2.40
C GLY A 40 1.13 24.71 -3.09
N HIS A 41 0.75 24.49 -4.36
CA HIS A 41 -0.03 25.47 -5.14
C HIS A 41 -1.38 25.81 -4.49
N ASP A 42 -1.94 24.90 -3.70
CA ASP A 42 -3.20 25.08 -3.00
C ASP A 42 -3.05 25.91 -1.69
N ARG A 43 -1.84 26.41 -1.38
CA ARG A 43 -1.53 27.21 -0.18
C ARG A 43 -1.21 28.67 -0.49
N PRO A 44 -1.64 29.62 0.36
CA PRO A 44 -1.45 31.05 0.13
C PRO A 44 0.02 31.51 0.13
N ASP A 45 0.92 30.76 0.76
CA ASP A 45 2.31 31.18 0.98
C ASP A 45 3.32 30.56 0.00
N GLY A 46 2.86 29.85 -1.03
CA GLY A 46 3.76 29.21 -2.01
C GLY A 46 4.63 28.10 -1.40
N GLU A 47 4.14 27.45 -0.34
CA GLU A 47 4.86 26.38 0.35
C GLU A 47 5.18 25.21 -0.60
N ARG A 48 6.23 24.45 -0.29
CA ARG A 48 6.62 23.27 -1.07
C ARG A 48 5.57 22.16 -0.94
N ASP A 49 5.47 21.30 -1.96
CA ASP A 49 4.63 20.10 -1.89
C ASP A 49 5.03 19.25 -0.68
N ILE A 50 4.06 18.78 0.10
CA ILE A 50 4.28 17.87 1.23
C ILE A 50 3.68 16.51 0.88
N ARG A 51 4.49 15.47 0.96
CA ARG A 51 4.05 14.09 0.84
C ARG A 51 3.83 13.49 2.23
N TYR A 52 2.64 12.95 2.42
CA TYR A 52 2.26 12.16 3.59
C TYR A 52 2.24 10.69 3.21
N ARG A 53 3.02 9.87 3.91
CA ARG A 53 3.04 8.42 3.73
C ARG A 53 2.45 7.75 4.97
N TYR A 54 1.29 7.14 4.80
CA TYR A 54 0.61 6.36 5.83
C TYR A 54 1.13 4.94 5.83
N VAL A 55 1.59 4.45 6.97
CA VAL A 55 1.98 3.04 7.16
C VAL A 55 0.74 2.30 7.62
N VAL A 56 0.29 1.33 6.81
CA VAL A 56 -0.96 0.60 7.01
C VAL A 56 -0.65 -0.85 7.38
N GLU A 57 -1.24 -1.32 8.47
CA GLU A 57 -1.20 -2.71 8.93
C GLU A 57 -2.62 -3.18 9.19
N ASN A 58 -2.98 -4.36 8.69
CA ASN A 58 -4.32 -4.94 8.88
C ASN A 58 -5.49 -3.99 8.53
N GLY A 59 -5.30 -3.16 7.50
CA GLY A 59 -6.31 -2.20 7.04
C GLY A 59 -6.34 -0.86 7.79
N GLU A 60 -5.54 -0.69 8.84
CA GLU A 60 -5.47 0.55 9.63
C GLU A 60 -4.12 1.25 9.45
N ALA A 61 -4.14 2.55 9.24
CA ALA A 61 -2.96 3.40 9.27
C ALA A 61 -2.47 3.58 10.71
N ILE A 62 -1.29 3.04 10.99
CA ILE A 62 -0.66 2.99 12.32
C ILE A 62 0.45 4.04 12.50
N GLY A 63 0.82 4.73 11.43
CA GLY A 63 1.92 5.70 11.41
C GLY A 63 1.83 6.62 10.21
N ILE A 64 2.37 7.83 10.35
CA ILE A 64 2.30 8.86 9.30
C ILE A 64 3.68 9.52 9.20
N LEU A 65 4.30 9.42 8.03
CA LEU A 65 5.58 10.07 7.72
C LEU A 65 5.32 11.29 6.83
N ARG A 66 5.99 12.40 7.11
CA ARG A 66 5.95 13.62 6.29
C ARG A 66 7.28 13.84 5.59
N SER A 67 7.22 14.28 4.35
CA SER A 67 8.41 14.66 3.58
C SER A 67 8.07 15.85 2.67
N HIS A 68 8.98 16.81 2.53
CA HIS A 68 8.79 17.95 1.64
C HIS A 68 9.54 17.73 0.34
N ARG A 69 8.96 18.21 -0.75
CA ARG A 69 9.61 18.15 -2.06
C ARG A 69 10.81 19.10 -2.09
N LEU A 70 11.93 18.63 -2.63
CA LEU A 70 13.07 19.49 -2.92
C LEU A 70 12.76 20.39 -4.12
N ALA A 71 13.15 21.66 -4.04
CA ALA A 71 12.88 22.63 -5.11
C ALA A 71 13.43 22.12 -6.45
N GLU A 72 12.61 22.22 -7.50
CA GLU A 72 12.98 21.84 -8.88
C GLU A 72 13.33 20.35 -9.07
N SER A 73 13.03 19.49 -8.09
CA SER A 73 13.33 18.06 -8.11
C SER A 73 12.09 17.21 -7.85
N ASN A 74 12.13 15.94 -8.24
CA ASN A 74 11.13 14.92 -7.84
C ASN A 74 11.52 14.18 -6.56
N GLN A 75 12.60 14.60 -5.90
CA GLN A 75 13.05 14.05 -4.63
C GLN A 75 12.32 14.71 -3.45
N PHE A 76 12.19 13.95 -2.37
CA PHE A 76 11.50 14.34 -1.14
C PHE A 76 12.40 14.13 0.06
N ASP A 77 12.60 15.18 0.84
CA ASP A 77 13.39 15.13 2.07
C ASP A 77 12.48 14.83 3.28
N PRO A 78 12.86 13.88 4.15
CA PRO A 78 12.06 13.51 5.31
C PRO A 78 11.98 14.66 6.31
N MET A 79 10.77 14.90 6.82
CA MET A 79 10.46 15.88 7.88
C MET A 79 10.10 15.21 9.22
N GLY A 80 10.31 13.90 9.31
CA GLY A 80 9.93 13.07 10.45
C GLY A 80 8.51 12.53 10.38
N ALA A 81 8.07 11.93 11.48
CA ALA A 81 6.70 11.47 11.64
C ALA A 81 5.76 12.64 11.99
N ALA A 82 4.48 12.45 11.71
CA ALA A 82 3.40 13.38 12.05
C ALA A 82 2.35 12.65 12.88
N THR A 83 1.79 13.36 13.86
CA THR A 83 0.59 12.94 14.55
C THR A 83 -0.63 13.14 13.64
N PRO A 84 -1.73 12.39 13.84
CA PRO A 84 -2.96 12.61 13.09
C PRO A 84 -3.49 14.03 13.19
N GLN A 85 -3.19 14.78 14.25
CA GLN A 85 -3.66 16.15 14.43
C GLN A 85 -2.90 17.15 13.55
N GLU A 86 -1.62 16.91 13.26
CA GLU A 86 -0.78 17.79 12.41
C GLU A 86 -1.08 17.64 10.91
N VAL A 87 -1.77 16.57 10.52
CA VAL A 87 -2.13 16.36 9.12
C VAL A 87 -3.31 17.28 8.72
N PRO A 88 -3.24 17.97 7.56
CA PRO A 88 -4.35 18.78 7.05
C PRO A 88 -5.60 17.94 6.79
N ILE A 89 -6.79 18.54 6.99
CA ILE A 89 -8.06 17.83 6.81
C ILE A 89 -8.23 17.26 5.40
N VAL A 90 -7.86 18.04 4.37
CA VAL A 90 -7.91 17.59 2.97
C VAL A 90 -7.12 16.30 2.72
N VAL A 91 -5.95 16.16 3.37
CA VAL A 91 -5.12 14.96 3.23
C VAL A 91 -5.74 13.76 3.95
N LYS A 92 -6.45 13.98 5.06
CA LYS A 92 -7.18 12.94 5.77
C LYS A 92 -8.39 12.47 4.97
N ASP A 93 -9.10 13.40 4.35
CA ASP A 93 -10.27 13.09 3.52
C ASP A 93 -9.84 12.33 2.27
N MET A 94 -8.70 12.68 1.66
CA MET A 94 -8.09 11.90 0.58
C MET A 94 -7.72 10.48 1.01
N LEU A 95 -7.22 10.29 2.25
CA LEU A 95 -6.96 8.95 2.77
C LEU A 95 -8.24 8.15 2.92
N ALA A 96 -9.28 8.74 3.51
CA ALA A 96 -10.58 8.09 3.68
C ALA A 96 -11.13 7.66 2.30
N HIS A 97 -11.03 8.53 1.30
CA HIS A 97 -11.43 8.22 -0.07
C HIS A 97 -10.63 7.06 -0.66
N GLU A 98 -9.30 7.09 -0.57
CA GLU A 98 -8.41 6.03 -1.09
C GLU A 98 -8.71 4.67 -0.44
N MET A 99 -8.97 4.68 0.88
CA MET A 99 -9.28 3.50 1.68
C MET A 99 -10.77 3.11 1.64
N ARG A 100 -11.60 3.85 0.89
CA ARG A 100 -13.06 3.64 0.75
C ARG A 100 -13.82 3.65 2.08
N ALA A 101 -13.44 4.55 2.98
CA ALA A 101 -14.09 4.78 4.26
C ALA A 101 -14.88 6.11 4.26
N ASP A 102 -15.89 6.20 5.12
CA ASP A 102 -16.72 7.41 5.23
C ASP A 102 -15.99 8.53 5.97
N HIS A 103 -15.15 8.18 6.96
CA HIS A 103 -14.36 9.15 7.71
C HIS A 103 -12.96 8.64 8.04
N TRP A 104 -11.96 9.55 8.06
CA TRP A 104 -10.56 9.17 8.25
C TRP A 104 -10.26 8.47 9.59
N THR A 105 -11.09 8.69 10.60
CA THR A 105 -10.94 8.04 11.92
C THR A 105 -11.26 6.55 11.90
N GLU A 106 -11.92 6.05 10.85
CA GLU A 106 -12.19 4.63 10.66
C GLU A 106 -10.97 3.88 10.12
N VAL A 107 -10.05 4.61 9.48
CA VAL A 107 -8.87 4.03 8.83
C VAL A 107 -7.57 4.39 9.53
N VAL A 108 -7.57 5.31 10.49
CA VAL A 108 -6.37 5.70 11.24
C VAL A 108 -6.50 5.26 12.71
N ASP A 109 -5.62 4.37 13.16
CA ASP A 109 -5.47 4.12 14.60
C ASP A 109 -4.74 5.31 15.23
N VAL A 110 -5.53 6.24 15.78
CA VAL A 110 -5.02 7.48 16.37
C VAL A 110 -4.02 7.22 17.50
N LYS A 111 -4.18 6.14 18.29
CA LYS A 111 -3.28 5.86 19.41
C LYS A 111 -1.95 5.30 18.94
N ARG A 112 -1.97 4.41 17.94
CA ARG A 112 -0.75 3.87 17.34
C ARG A 112 -0.01 4.93 16.53
N ALA A 113 -0.73 5.73 15.73
CA ALA A 113 -0.14 6.82 14.96
C ALA A 113 0.52 7.89 15.83
N LYS A 114 -0.06 8.21 17.00
CA LYS A 114 0.60 9.09 17.98
C LYS A 114 1.89 8.49 18.54
N ARG A 115 1.84 7.24 18.99
CA ARG A 115 3.03 6.52 19.49
C ARG A 115 4.12 6.39 18.43
N PHE A 116 3.73 6.17 17.18
CA PHE A 116 4.64 6.13 16.05
C PHE A 116 5.38 7.44 15.85
N ALA A 117 4.74 8.58 16.10
CA ALA A 117 5.37 9.89 15.98
C ALA A 117 6.32 10.23 17.14
N GLU A 118 6.21 9.52 18.26
CA GLU A 118 7.02 9.69 19.47
C GLU A 118 8.24 8.74 19.53
N ALA A 119 8.29 7.73 18.65
CA ALA A 119 9.32 6.71 18.57
C ALA A 119 10.53 7.17 17.72
#